data_AF-A0A8T4IPS4-F1
#
_entry.id   AF-A0A8T4IPS4-F1
#
_cell.length_a   1.000
_cell.length_b   1.000
_cell.length_c   1.000
_cell.angle_alpha   90.00
_cell.angle_beta   90.00
_cell.angle_gamma   90.00
#
_symmetry.space_group_name_H-M   'P 1'
#
loop_
_entity.id
_entity.type
_entity.pdbx_description
1 polymer ?
#
loop_
_entity_poly.entity_id
_entity_poly.type
_entity_poly.pdbx_seq_one_letter_code
_entity_poly.pdbx_strand_id
1 'polypeptide(L)'
;MPDVFDRIEWKVREIFGEEPVCVHVGDVRECEIKRHPTYSKFRSTAISSGVRSAATSRQWESMIAMGRLCDLDGDDTWRLVILDCIIPCFRSLSTRISYDFQVEREEIRSSMVAAALEVWTGTAMGVSPRHVRDRMVKAAFEMAFRIGNANSSECSTDDVEILNQQEFFTQDSTLRMSSIIDVASIRDPDVAEQLGGERVGALFQTQGHFDVLRGFHDGLRSGSRSGSVSQSRISGLSRSWISDPNLYYYLSDLYPSFIGLREAADVMGIAESAAHRLIRAGQFPFPAARAGRGYKISVKALMHFKNIPDAIIHVDDVENGALHASGGR
;
A
#
# COMPACT_ATOMS: atom_id res chain seq x y z
N MET A 1 10.81 20.58 22.07
CA MET A 1 11.09 19.33 21.33
C MET A 1 10.59 19.49 19.90
N PRO A 2 11.09 18.75 18.89
CA PRO A 2 10.42 18.72 17.59
C PRO A 2 9.04 18.08 17.76
N ASP A 3 8.01 18.81 17.38
CA ASP A 3 6.63 18.33 17.46
C ASP A 3 6.31 17.33 16.34
N VAL A 4 5.10 16.79 16.34
CA VAL A 4 4.68 15.78 15.35
C VAL A 4 4.75 16.30 13.90
N PHE A 5 4.51 17.59 13.65
CA PHE A 5 4.60 18.15 12.31
C PHE A 5 6.04 18.20 11.83
N ASP A 6 6.94 18.67 12.70
CA ASP A 6 8.37 18.76 12.39
C ASP A 6 8.98 17.36 12.19
N ARG A 7 8.53 16.36 12.96
CA ARG A 7 8.97 14.95 12.80
C ARG A 7 8.53 14.36 11.46
N ILE A 8 7.28 14.59 11.03
CA ILE A 8 6.79 14.12 9.73
C ILE A 8 7.58 14.78 8.60
N GLU A 9 7.74 16.11 8.64
CA GLU A 9 8.47 16.86 7.63
C GLU A 9 9.94 16.41 7.54
N TRP A 10 10.58 16.15 8.68
CA TRP A 10 11.95 15.64 8.73
C TRP A 10 12.06 14.24 8.12
N LYS A 11 11.19 13.30 8.51
CA LYS A 11 11.21 11.92 7.99
C LYS A 11 10.99 11.89 6.47
N VAL A 12 10.09 12.71 5.93
CA VAL A 12 9.87 12.75 4.48
C VAL A 12 11.07 13.32 3.73
N ARG A 13 11.75 14.33 4.29
CA ARG A 13 13.00 14.85 3.70
C ARG A 13 14.13 13.83 3.76
N GLU A 14 14.21 13.03 4.81
CA GLU A 14 15.19 11.94 4.92
C GLU A 14 14.97 10.87 3.84
N ILE A 15 13.71 10.51 3.58
CA ILE A 15 13.35 9.51 2.55
C ILE A 15 13.71 9.99 1.14
N PHE A 16 13.32 11.21 0.78
CA PHE A 16 13.41 11.65 -0.61
C PHE A 16 14.60 12.55 -0.94
N GLY A 17 15.16 13.27 0.04
CA GLY A 17 16.27 14.21 -0.20
C GLY A 17 16.05 15.10 -1.45
N GLU A 18 16.99 15.01 -2.40
CA GLU A 18 16.93 15.66 -3.72
C GLU A 18 16.47 14.71 -4.84
N GLU A 19 16.09 13.48 -4.51
CA GLU A 19 15.67 12.47 -5.48
C GLU A 19 14.33 12.82 -6.14
N PRO A 20 14.14 12.41 -7.40
CA PRO A 20 12.86 12.58 -8.09
C PRO A 20 11.78 11.70 -7.46
N VAL A 21 10.54 12.19 -7.47
CA VAL A 21 9.39 11.51 -6.87
C VAL A 21 8.36 11.13 -7.94
N CYS A 22 7.80 9.92 -7.84
CA CYS A 22 6.82 9.40 -8.78
C CYS A 22 5.48 9.04 -8.11
N VAL A 23 4.48 9.90 -8.26
CA VAL A 23 3.10 9.66 -7.77
C VAL A 23 2.30 8.66 -8.62
N HIS A 24 2.91 8.00 -9.61
CA HIS A 24 2.21 7.07 -10.49
C HIS A 24 2.44 5.61 -10.13
N VAL A 25 3.65 5.31 -9.65
CA VAL A 25 4.12 3.94 -9.36
C VAL A 25 5.07 3.92 -8.13
N GLY A 26 5.27 5.04 -7.45
CA GLY A 26 6.20 5.15 -6.32
C GLY A 26 7.65 5.28 -6.77
N ASP A 27 8.14 4.28 -7.51
CA ASP A 27 9.50 4.22 -8.05
C ASP A 27 9.60 4.92 -9.42
N VAL A 28 10.50 5.90 -9.54
CA VAL A 28 10.77 6.60 -10.80
C VAL A 28 11.26 5.67 -11.90
N ARG A 29 11.98 4.59 -11.55
CA ARG A 29 12.53 3.63 -12.50
C ARG A 29 11.45 2.78 -13.18
N GLU A 30 10.33 2.59 -12.50
CA GLU A 30 9.18 1.84 -13.00
C GLU A 30 8.21 2.71 -13.81
N CYS A 31 8.42 4.03 -13.83
CA CYS A 31 7.52 4.94 -14.50
C CYS A 31 7.94 5.19 -15.95
N GLU A 32 7.02 4.93 -16.88
CA GLU A 32 7.20 5.24 -18.30
C GLU A 32 7.19 6.76 -18.60
N ILE A 33 6.85 7.60 -17.61
CA ILE A 33 6.76 9.05 -17.78
C ILE A 33 8.15 9.67 -17.65
N LYS A 34 8.65 10.28 -18.72
CA LYS A 34 10.05 10.76 -18.82
C LYS A 34 10.48 11.87 -17.85
N ARG A 35 9.56 12.48 -17.09
CA ARG A 35 9.87 13.65 -16.25
C ARG A 35 9.25 13.54 -14.87
N HIS A 36 10.11 13.49 -13.86
CA HIS A 36 9.74 13.45 -12.46
C HIS A 36 10.28 14.69 -11.73
N PRO A 37 9.45 15.39 -10.95
CA PRO A 37 9.91 16.51 -10.12
C PRO A 37 10.68 15.99 -8.90
N THR A 38 11.58 16.82 -8.36
CA THR A 38 12.11 16.61 -7.00
C THR A 38 11.00 16.75 -5.97
N TYR A 39 11.20 16.18 -4.77
CA TYR A 39 10.20 16.26 -3.71
C TYR A 39 9.79 17.71 -3.37
N SER A 40 10.74 18.63 -3.27
CA SER A 40 10.46 20.06 -3.00
C SER A 40 9.52 20.69 -4.03
N LYS A 41 9.75 20.42 -5.32
CA LYS A 41 8.90 20.92 -6.41
C LYS A 41 7.53 20.21 -6.42
N PHE A 42 7.51 18.91 -6.14
CA PHE A 42 6.28 18.15 -6.00
C PHE A 42 5.40 18.69 -4.88
N ARG A 43 5.97 18.86 -3.67
CA ARG A 43 5.31 19.34 -2.46
C ARG A 43 4.73 20.73 -2.65
N SER A 44 5.49 21.68 -3.20
CA SER A 44 4.98 23.03 -3.48
C SER A 44 3.79 23.02 -4.45
N THR A 45 3.81 22.14 -5.46
CA THR A 45 2.69 21.95 -6.38
C THR A 45 1.47 21.29 -5.71
N ALA A 46 1.70 20.30 -4.84
CA ALA A 46 0.64 19.63 -4.08
C ALA A 46 -0.06 20.61 -3.12
N ILE A 47 0.70 21.41 -2.38
CA ILE A 47 0.16 22.43 -1.47
C ILE A 47 -0.65 23.45 -2.26
N SER A 48 -0.09 24.02 -3.33
CA SER A 48 -0.78 25.05 -4.12
C SER A 48 -2.02 24.53 -4.85
N SER A 49 -2.03 23.29 -5.32
CA SER A 49 -3.24 22.65 -5.87
C SER A 49 -4.27 22.28 -4.81
N GLY A 50 -3.85 22.02 -3.57
CA GLY A 50 -4.73 21.73 -2.44
C GLY A 50 -5.48 22.95 -1.86
N VAL A 51 -5.02 24.17 -2.17
CA VAL A 51 -5.70 25.42 -1.81
C VAL A 51 -6.98 25.62 -2.64
N ARG A 52 -7.04 25.07 -3.87
CA ARG A 52 -8.22 25.12 -4.76
C ARG A 52 -8.87 23.74 -4.82
N SER A 53 -9.77 23.42 -3.89
CA SER A 53 -10.58 22.18 -3.80
C SER A 53 -9.89 20.90 -4.33
N ALA A 54 -9.35 20.10 -3.41
CA ALA A 54 -8.59 18.89 -3.74
C ALA A 54 -9.40 17.85 -4.55
N ALA A 55 -10.74 17.86 -4.44
CA ALA A 55 -11.62 17.02 -5.26
C ALA A 55 -11.44 17.20 -6.77
N THR A 56 -10.87 18.32 -7.21
CA THR A 56 -10.55 18.61 -8.62
C THR A 56 -9.06 18.42 -8.96
N SER A 57 -8.21 18.25 -7.96
CA SER A 57 -6.77 18.09 -8.16
C SER A 57 -6.42 16.64 -8.50
N ARG A 58 -5.99 16.43 -9.74
CA ARG A 58 -5.48 15.13 -10.21
C ARG A 58 -4.25 14.68 -9.41
N GLN A 59 -3.41 15.62 -8.98
CA GLN A 59 -2.22 15.30 -8.19
C GLN A 59 -2.62 14.69 -6.84
N TRP A 60 -3.60 15.29 -6.15
CA TRP A 60 -4.11 14.74 -4.90
C TRP A 60 -4.80 13.39 -5.10
N GLU A 61 -5.59 13.22 -6.17
CA GLU A 61 -6.18 11.91 -6.50
C GLU A 61 -5.11 10.83 -6.66
N SER A 62 -4.04 11.11 -7.41
CA SER A 62 -2.91 10.18 -7.58
C SER A 62 -2.16 9.93 -6.28
N MET A 63 -1.90 10.96 -5.45
CA MET A 63 -1.22 10.82 -4.16
C MET A 63 -1.98 9.88 -3.23
N ILE A 64 -3.28 10.10 -3.09
CA ILE A 64 -4.13 9.29 -2.22
C ILE A 64 -4.21 7.86 -2.76
N ALA A 65 -4.33 7.68 -4.08
CA ALA A 65 -4.31 6.35 -4.68
C ALA A 65 -2.99 5.62 -4.40
N MET A 66 -1.84 6.28 -4.57
CA MET A 66 -0.53 5.72 -4.25
C MET A 66 -0.37 5.40 -2.77
N GLY A 67 -0.79 6.30 -1.87
CA GLY A 67 -0.75 6.02 -0.44
C GLY A 67 -1.52 4.76 -0.07
N ARG A 68 -2.70 4.56 -0.66
CA ARG A 68 -3.48 3.34 -0.42
C ARG A 68 -2.85 2.10 -1.02
N LEU A 69 -2.12 2.23 -2.13
CA LEU A 69 -1.39 1.11 -2.72
C LEU A 69 -0.21 0.71 -1.82
N CYS A 70 0.59 1.69 -1.39
CA CYS A 70 1.71 1.45 -0.49
C CYS A 70 1.26 0.89 0.87
N ASP A 71 0.10 1.31 1.40
CA ASP A 71 -0.45 0.70 2.60
C ASP A 71 -0.72 -0.80 2.46
N LEU A 72 -1.11 -1.28 1.27
CA LEU A 72 -1.27 -2.73 1.00
C LEU A 72 0.08 -3.46 1.03
N ASP A 73 1.16 -2.74 0.75
CA ASP A 73 2.54 -3.22 0.82
C ASP A 73 3.16 -3.07 2.21
N GLY A 74 2.43 -2.50 3.16
CA GLY A 74 2.94 -2.16 4.48
C GLY A 74 3.94 -0.98 4.46
N ASP A 75 3.98 -0.21 3.38
CA ASP A 75 4.81 0.97 3.20
C ASP A 75 4.01 2.25 3.54
N ASP A 76 4.42 2.95 4.59
CA ASP A 76 3.77 4.18 5.06
C ASP A 76 4.33 5.46 4.40
N THR A 77 5.28 5.34 3.48
CA THR A 77 6.00 6.47 2.86
C THR A 77 5.04 7.49 2.26
N TRP A 78 4.11 7.04 1.42
CA TRP A 78 3.18 7.95 0.74
C TRP A 78 2.13 8.55 1.69
N ARG A 79 1.78 7.84 2.76
CA ARG A 79 0.92 8.37 3.83
C ARG A 79 1.62 9.53 4.56
N LEU A 80 2.93 9.41 4.82
CA LEU A 80 3.73 10.50 5.37
C LEU A 80 3.83 11.70 4.41
N VAL A 81 4.01 11.46 3.11
CA VAL A 81 4.00 12.51 2.09
C VAL A 81 2.67 13.28 2.05
N ILE A 82 1.55 12.56 2.14
CA ILE A 82 0.21 13.16 2.21
C ILE A 82 0.07 14.06 3.44
N LEU A 83 0.52 13.58 4.61
CA LEU A 83 0.52 14.35 5.86
C LEU A 83 1.39 15.61 5.73
N ASP A 84 2.62 15.51 5.22
CA ASP A 84 3.50 16.66 5.01
C ASP A 84 2.88 17.71 4.07
N CYS A 85 2.13 17.27 3.05
CA CYS A 85 1.45 18.19 2.14
C CYS A 85 0.21 18.88 2.75
N ILE A 86 -0.42 18.33 3.80
CA ILE A 86 -1.55 18.97 4.50
C ILE A 86 -1.15 19.75 5.76
N ILE A 87 0.00 19.44 6.37
CA ILE A 87 0.53 20.13 7.57
C ILE A 87 0.51 21.66 7.47
N PRO A 88 0.83 22.30 6.31
CA PRO A 88 0.74 23.75 6.18
C PRO A 88 -0.66 24.31 6.48
N CYS A 89 -1.74 23.56 6.16
CA CYS A 89 -3.11 23.94 6.51
C CYS A 89 -3.37 23.85 8.02
N PHE A 90 -2.65 22.98 8.73
CA PHE A 90 -2.83 22.73 10.15
C PHE A 90 -2.02 23.69 11.03
N ARG A 91 -0.85 24.13 10.55
CA ARG A 91 0.06 25.01 11.31
C ARG A 91 -0.60 26.33 11.71
N SER A 92 -1.31 26.99 10.80
CA SER A 92 -1.98 28.27 11.07
C SER A 92 -3.14 28.10 12.07
N LEU A 93 -3.99 27.10 11.85
CA LEU A 93 -5.14 26.84 12.72
C LEU A 93 -4.73 26.43 14.14
N SER A 94 -3.80 25.48 14.27
CA SER A 94 -3.31 25.02 15.58
C SER A 94 -2.70 26.15 16.41
N THR A 95 -1.97 27.07 15.76
CA THR A 95 -1.38 28.23 16.43
C THR A 95 -2.46 29.18 16.96
N ARG A 96 -3.49 29.43 16.15
CA ARG A 96 -4.62 30.28 16.54
C ARG A 96 -5.41 29.66 17.70
N ILE A 97 -5.78 28.38 17.62
CA ILE A 97 -6.55 27.70 18.67
C ILE A 97 -5.74 27.62 19.97
N SER A 98 -4.45 27.31 19.90
CA SER A 98 -3.56 27.31 21.08
C SER A 98 -3.54 28.67 21.78
N TYR A 99 -3.55 29.76 21.01
CA TYR A 99 -3.60 31.12 21.56
C TYR A 99 -4.97 31.47 22.16
N ASP A 100 -6.05 31.23 21.40
CA ASP A 100 -7.41 31.63 21.78
C ASP A 100 -7.95 30.83 22.99
N PHE A 101 -7.57 29.56 23.12
CA PHE A 101 -8.10 28.64 24.13
C PHE A 101 -7.04 28.18 25.16
N GLN A 102 -5.83 28.75 25.13
CA GLN A 102 -4.72 28.42 26.03
C GLN A 102 -4.40 26.92 26.14
N VAL A 103 -4.56 26.17 25.05
CA VAL A 103 -4.19 24.75 25.00
C VAL A 103 -2.76 24.58 24.50
N GLU A 104 -2.06 23.56 25.00
CA GLU A 104 -0.77 23.16 24.47
C GLU A 104 -0.83 22.87 22.96
N ARG A 105 0.06 23.55 22.24
CA ARG A 105 0.12 23.44 20.79
C ARG A 105 0.48 22.04 20.31
N GLU A 106 1.35 21.35 21.04
CA GLU A 106 1.82 20.00 20.71
C GLU A 106 0.67 18.97 20.80
N GLU A 107 -0.21 19.12 21.79
CA GLU A 107 -1.42 18.31 21.94
C GLU A 107 -2.37 18.50 20.76
N ILE A 108 -2.75 19.74 20.46
CA ILE A 108 -3.62 20.05 19.30
C ILE A 108 -3.05 19.43 18.02
N ARG A 109 -1.76 19.63 17.76
CA ARG A 109 -1.11 19.14 16.54
C ARG A 109 -1.12 17.61 16.46
N SER A 110 -0.88 16.92 17.58
CA SER A 110 -0.93 15.46 17.67
C SER A 110 -2.32 14.92 17.40
N SER A 111 -3.35 15.50 18.03
CA SER A 111 -4.74 15.08 17.82
C SER A 111 -5.26 15.38 16.42
N MET A 112 -4.81 16.47 15.79
CA MET A 112 -5.12 16.77 14.38
C MET A 112 -4.59 15.67 13.44
N VAL A 113 -3.35 15.20 13.67
CA VAL A 113 -2.75 14.12 12.87
C VAL A 113 -3.48 12.81 13.13
N ALA A 114 -3.78 12.49 14.39
CA ALA A 114 -4.52 11.28 14.75
C ALA A 114 -5.90 11.23 14.07
N ALA A 115 -6.69 12.30 14.17
CA ALA A 115 -7.99 12.40 13.52
C ALA A 115 -7.91 12.29 11.98
N ALA A 116 -6.88 12.88 11.37
CA ALA A 116 -6.65 12.74 9.94
C ALA A 116 -6.32 11.29 9.54
N LEU A 117 -5.53 10.58 10.35
CA LEU A 117 -5.18 9.17 10.14
C LEU A 117 -6.35 8.22 10.37
N GLU A 118 -7.23 8.51 11.33
CA GLU A 118 -8.48 7.75 11.53
C GLU A 118 -9.41 7.85 10.32
N VAL A 119 -9.51 9.03 9.70
CA VAL A 119 -10.26 9.18 8.44
C VAL A 119 -9.57 8.44 7.30
N TRP A 120 -8.24 8.49 7.23
CA TRP A 120 -7.49 7.76 6.21
C TRP A 120 -7.82 6.27 6.24
N THR A 121 -7.76 5.63 7.42
CA THR A 121 -8.10 4.21 7.58
C THR A 121 -9.58 3.95 7.31
N GLY A 122 -10.48 4.76 7.87
CA GLY A 122 -11.93 4.61 7.70
C GLY A 122 -12.43 4.86 6.27
N THR A 123 -11.63 5.48 5.40
CA THR A 123 -12.00 5.74 4.00
C THR A 123 -11.38 4.77 3.01
N ALA A 124 -10.57 3.79 3.45
CA ALA A 124 -9.86 2.85 2.58
C ALA A 124 -10.78 2.21 1.52
N MET A 125 -12.03 1.89 1.91
CA MET A 125 -13.08 1.35 1.05
C MET A 125 -14.23 2.33 0.85
N GLY A 126 -14.89 2.28 -0.31
CA GLY A 126 -16.15 3.00 -0.58
C GLY A 126 -16.05 4.51 -0.77
N VAL A 127 -14.85 5.10 -0.65
CA VAL A 127 -14.61 6.54 -0.84
C VAL A 127 -13.59 6.74 -1.94
N SER A 128 -14.00 7.49 -2.98
CA SER A 128 -13.10 7.87 -4.06
C SER A 128 -11.91 8.69 -3.52
N PRO A 129 -10.67 8.42 -3.97
CA PRO A 129 -9.46 9.13 -3.53
C PRO A 129 -9.58 10.65 -3.54
N ARG A 130 -10.36 11.21 -4.47
CA ARG A 130 -10.59 12.66 -4.61
C ARG A 130 -11.19 13.33 -3.36
N HIS A 131 -11.91 12.59 -2.50
CA HIS A 131 -12.58 13.16 -1.33
C HIS A 131 -11.81 12.95 -0.03
N VAL A 132 -10.75 12.13 -0.04
CA VAL A 132 -10.09 11.66 1.18
C VAL A 132 -9.40 12.80 1.90
N ARG A 133 -8.60 13.59 1.16
CA ARG A 133 -7.90 14.75 1.73
C ARG A 133 -8.86 15.72 2.41
N ASP A 134 -9.98 16.06 1.76
CA ASP A 134 -10.92 17.04 2.31
C ASP A 134 -11.59 16.50 3.59
N ARG A 135 -11.88 15.20 3.65
CA ARG A 135 -12.36 14.55 4.88
C ARG A 135 -11.29 14.54 5.99
N MET A 136 -10.03 14.24 5.65
CA MET A 136 -8.92 14.26 6.61
C MET A 136 -8.73 15.66 7.22
N VAL A 137 -8.71 16.70 6.37
CA VAL A 137 -8.57 18.09 6.81
C VAL A 137 -9.76 18.52 7.67
N LYS A 138 -10.99 18.16 7.24
CA LYS A 138 -12.20 18.46 8.01
C LYS A 138 -12.16 17.84 9.41
N ALA A 139 -11.84 16.55 9.52
CA ALA A 139 -11.76 15.87 10.80
C ALA A 139 -10.66 16.44 11.71
N ALA A 140 -9.49 16.76 11.15
CA ALA A 140 -8.42 17.42 11.89
C ALA A 140 -8.88 18.78 12.45
N PHE A 141 -9.59 19.58 11.65
CA PHE A 141 -10.10 20.87 12.08
C PHE A 141 -11.15 20.72 13.18
N GLU A 142 -12.12 19.82 13.00
CA GLU A 142 -13.15 19.52 13.99
C GLU A 142 -12.53 19.06 15.32
N MET A 143 -11.50 18.22 15.28
CA MET A 143 -10.79 17.77 16.47
C MET A 143 -10.07 18.93 17.19
N ALA A 144 -9.40 19.80 16.44
CA ALA A 144 -8.71 20.96 17.02
C ALA A 144 -9.69 21.91 17.74
N PHE A 145 -10.86 22.18 17.14
CA PHE A 145 -11.90 22.99 17.79
C PHE A 145 -12.50 22.30 19.01
N ARG A 146 -12.69 20.97 18.96
CA ARG A 146 -13.16 20.19 20.11
C ARG A 146 -12.23 20.33 21.31
N ILE A 147 -10.92 20.26 21.09
CA ILE A 147 -9.90 20.42 22.14
C ILE A 147 -9.95 21.84 22.73
N GLY A 148 -9.97 22.87 21.89
CA GLY A 148 -10.08 24.26 22.36
C GLY A 148 -11.34 24.50 23.19
N ASN A 149 -12.48 23.96 22.75
CA ASN A 149 -13.75 24.08 23.47
C ASN A 149 -13.77 23.28 24.78
N ALA A 150 -13.11 22.13 24.85
CA ALA A 150 -13.01 21.35 26.09
C ALA A 150 -12.20 22.11 27.17
N ASN A 151 -11.14 22.82 26.78
CA ASN A 151 -10.30 23.58 27.71
C ASN A 151 -10.92 24.90 28.18
N SER A 152 -11.93 25.42 27.47
CA SER A 152 -12.71 26.60 27.90
C SER A 152 -13.93 26.26 28.75
N SER A 153 -14.22 24.96 28.90
CA SER A 153 -15.38 24.43 29.61
C SER A 153 -14.92 23.52 30.75
N GLU A 154 -14.34 24.09 31.81
CA GLU A 154 -14.25 23.40 33.11
C GLU A 154 -15.66 23.29 33.74
N CYS A 155 -16.45 22.33 33.24
CA CYS A 155 -17.49 21.53 33.90
C CYS A 155 -18.51 21.03 32.87
N SER A 156 -18.50 19.73 32.60
CA SER A 156 -19.67 18.86 32.75
C SER A 156 -19.25 17.43 32.46
N THR A 157 -19.36 16.59 33.50
CA THR A 157 -19.24 15.13 33.48
C THR A 157 -20.39 14.45 32.71
N ASP A 158 -20.13 13.20 32.32
CA ASP A 158 -21.00 12.14 31.78
C ASP A 158 -21.42 12.29 30.29
N ASP A 159 -21.35 11.27 29.44
CA ASP A 159 -21.64 9.84 29.64
C ASP A 159 -20.72 8.87 28.88
N VAL A 160 -20.65 7.64 29.40
CA VAL A 160 -20.09 6.41 28.82
C VAL A 160 -21.22 5.45 28.46
N GLU A 161 -21.34 5.04 27.19
CA GLU A 161 -21.93 3.77 26.71
C GLU A 161 -21.25 3.45 25.34
N ILE A 162 -20.52 2.36 25.08
CA ILE A 162 -20.71 0.88 25.14
C ILE A 162 -21.58 0.28 24.00
N LEU A 163 -20.95 -0.64 23.25
CA LEU A 163 -21.44 -1.65 22.27
C LEU A 163 -21.80 -1.14 20.86
N ASN A 164 -21.39 -1.80 19.77
CA ASN A 164 -21.63 -3.22 19.50
C ASN A 164 -20.60 -3.86 18.53
N GLN A 165 -20.24 -5.11 18.82
CA GLN A 165 -19.61 -6.06 17.91
C GLN A 165 -20.61 -6.47 16.82
N GLN A 166 -20.13 -6.69 15.60
CA GLN A 166 -20.83 -7.55 14.64
C GLN A 166 -19.83 -8.40 13.87
N GLU A 167 -19.84 -9.69 14.21
CA GLU A 167 -19.23 -10.77 13.47
C GLU A 167 -19.91 -10.94 12.11
N PHE A 168 -19.11 -11.14 11.06
CA PHE A 168 -19.59 -11.77 9.84
C PHE A 168 -18.91 -13.13 9.71
N PHE A 169 -19.71 -14.17 9.91
CA PHE A 169 -19.43 -15.51 9.38
C PHE A 169 -19.70 -15.50 7.87
N THR A 170 -18.78 -16.03 7.09
CA THR A 170 -19.11 -16.62 5.79
C THR A 170 -18.50 -18.00 5.70
N GLN A 171 -19.40 -18.96 5.56
CA GLN A 171 -19.17 -20.39 5.36
C GLN A 171 -18.36 -20.68 4.09
N ASP A 172 -17.51 -21.68 4.24
CA ASP A 172 -16.84 -22.42 3.18
C ASP A 172 -17.81 -22.96 2.13
N SER A 173 -17.50 -22.72 0.86
CA SER A 173 -18.03 -23.53 -0.23
C SER A 173 -17.07 -24.68 -0.50
N THR A 174 -17.50 -25.89 -0.10
CA THR A 174 -16.82 -27.15 -0.40
C THR A 174 -17.02 -27.53 -1.86
N LEU A 175 -15.94 -27.50 -2.64
CA LEU A 175 -15.84 -28.28 -3.88
C LEU A 175 -14.92 -29.48 -3.63
N ARG A 176 -15.52 -30.68 -3.68
CA ARG A 176 -14.80 -31.96 -3.66
C ARG A 176 -13.93 -32.08 -4.91
N MET A 177 -12.62 -32.05 -4.73
CA MET A 177 -11.63 -32.65 -5.63
C MET A 177 -10.59 -33.36 -4.77
N SER A 178 -10.75 -34.67 -4.61
CA SER A 178 -10.05 -35.52 -3.64
C SER A 178 -8.59 -35.86 -4.00
N SER A 179 -7.84 -34.90 -4.54
CA SER A 179 -6.41 -35.06 -4.85
C SER A 179 -5.60 -33.77 -4.81
N ILE A 180 -6.17 -32.68 -4.30
CA ILE A 180 -5.43 -31.43 -4.05
C ILE A 180 -4.97 -31.46 -2.58
N ILE A 181 -3.66 -31.53 -2.36
CA ILE A 181 -3.10 -31.25 -1.02
C ILE A 181 -3.39 -29.77 -0.75
N ASP A 182 -4.26 -29.53 0.23
CA ASP A 182 -4.44 -28.20 0.78
C ASP A 182 -3.21 -27.87 1.63
N VAL A 183 -2.37 -26.97 1.12
CA VAL A 183 -1.15 -26.53 1.81
C VAL A 183 -1.49 -25.90 3.15
N ALA A 184 -2.66 -25.27 3.30
CA ALA A 184 -3.13 -24.70 4.56
C ALA A 184 -3.50 -25.76 5.62
N SER A 185 -3.66 -27.03 5.21
CA SER A 185 -3.95 -28.15 6.11
C SER A 185 -2.70 -28.86 6.65
N ILE A 186 -1.52 -28.46 6.16
CA ILE A 186 -0.24 -29.06 6.55
C ILE A 186 0.19 -28.46 7.89
N ARG A 187 0.44 -29.32 8.89
CA ARG A 187 0.81 -28.92 10.26
C ARG A 187 2.23 -28.38 10.35
N ASP A 188 3.10 -28.83 9.45
CA ASP A 188 4.50 -28.42 9.41
C ASP A 188 4.65 -27.21 8.45
N PRO A 189 4.95 -26.02 8.98
CA PRO A 189 5.09 -24.81 8.16
C PRO A 189 6.23 -24.93 7.16
N ASP A 190 7.29 -25.68 7.47
CA ASP A 190 8.44 -25.85 6.59
C ASP A 190 8.06 -26.69 5.36
N VAL A 191 7.30 -27.77 5.58
CA VAL A 191 6.79 -28.61 4.47
C VAL A 191 5.76 -27.86 3.63
N ALA A 192 4.91 -27.05 4.27
CA ALA A 192 3.90 -26.25 3.57
C ALA A 192 4.54 -25.23 2.63
N GLU A 193 5.56 -24.52 3.11
CA GLU A 193 6.31 -23.54 2.32
C GLU A 193 7.12 -24.23 1.20
N GLN A 194 7.75 -25.38 1.45
CA GLN A 194 8.48 -26.14 0.43
C GLN A 194 7.57 -26.56 -0.72
N LEU A 195 6.43 -27.19 -0.40
CA LEU A 195 5.44 -27.57 -1.39
C LEU A 195 4.88 -26.36 -2.15
N GLY A 196 4.78 -25.21 -1.49
CA GLY A 196 4.43 -23.94 -2.12
C GLY A 196 5.41 -23.56 -3.21
N GLY A 197 6.71 -23.53 -2.88
CA GLY A 197 7.79 -23.24 -3.82
C GLY A 197 7.84 -24.24 -4.99
N GLU A 198 7.80 -25.54 -4.70
CA GLU A 198 7.85 -26.59 -5.72
C GLU A 198 6.66 -26.51 -6.70
N ARG A 199 5.45 -26.20 -6.19
CA ARG A 199 4.27 -26.02 -7.05
C ARG A 199 4.42 -24.85 -7.99
N VAL A 200 5.00 -23.74 -7.53
CA VAL A 200 5.31 -22.57 -8.38
C VAL A 200 6.30 -22.98 -9.47
N GLY A 201 7.39 -23.65 -9.09
CA GLY A 201 8.39 -24.18 -10.03
C GLY A 201 7.79 -25.05 -11.13
N ALA A 202 7.02 -26.05 -10.72
CA ALA A 202 6.34 -26.97 -11.63
C ALA A 202 5.38 -26.25 -12.58
N LEU A 203 4.65 -25.25 -12.08
CA LEU A 203 3.72 -24.44 -12.89
C LEU A 203 4.46 -23.66 -13.97
N PHE A 204 5.51 -22.92 -13.62
CA PHE A 204 6.30 -22.14 -14.57
C PHE A 204 7.01 -23.02 -15.60
N GLN A 205 7.47 -24.21 -15.21
CA GLN A 205 8.02 -25.20 -16.12
C GLN A 205 6.96 -25.69 -17.13
N THR A 206 5.78 -26.06 -16.64
CA THR A 206 4.68 -26.56 -17.49
C THR A 206 4.18 -25.50 -18.46
N GLN A 207 4.24 -24.22 -18.07
CA GLN A 207 3.88 -23.09 -18.93
C GLN A 207 5.02 -22.64 -19.87
N GLY A 208 6.21 -23.24 -19.78
CA GLY A 208 7.36 -22.87 -20.63
C GLY A 208 7.98 -21.51 -20.29
N HIS A 209 7.78 -21.01 -19.07
CA HIS A 209 8.28 -19.71 -18.61
C HIS A 209 9.45 -19.83 -17.62
N PHE A 210 9.92 -21.04 -17.36
CA PHE A 210 10.95 -21.28 -16.36
C PHE A 210 12.31 -20.65 -16.70
N ASP A 211 12.66 -20.49 -17.98
CA ASP A 211 13.91 -19.82 -18.37
C ASP A 211 13.96 -18.35 -17.93
N VAL A 212 12.80 -17.66 -17.93
CA VAL A 212 12.69 -16.28 -17.43
C VAL A 212 12.87 -16.26 -15.90
N LEU A 213 12.26 -17.23 -15.21
CA LEU A 213 12.38 -17.38 -13.77
C LEU A 213 13.81 -17.68 -13.34
N ARG A 214 14.52 -18.53 -14.08
CA ARG A 214 15.95 -18.81 -13.87
C ARG A 214 16.81 -17.56 -13.98
N GLY A 215 16.56 -16.70 -14.98
CA GLY A 215 17.25 -15.42 -15.10
C GLY A 215 17.04 -14.49 -13.90
N PHE A 216 15.83 -14.49 -13.33
CA PHE A 216 15.54 -13.79 -12.08
C PHE A 216 16.30 -14.37 -10.88
N HIS A 217 16.33 -15.71 -10.75
CA HIS A 217 17.09 -16.41 -9.71
C HIS A 217 18.60 -16.15 -9.78
N ASP A 218 19.17 -16.12 -10.98
CA ASP A 218 20.58 -15.76 -11.19
C ASP A 218 20.86 -14.30 -10.78
N GLY A 219 19.91 -13.40 -11.04
CA GLY A 219 19.94 -12.02 -10.54
C GLY A 219 19.95 -11.94 -9.01
N LEU A 220 19.12 -12.77 -8.34
CA LEU A 220 19.10 -12.86 -6.87
C LEU A 220 20.44 -13.37 -6.32
N ARG A 221 20.97 -14.47 -6.85
CA ARG A 221 22.24 -15.07 -6.41
C ARG A 221 23.44 -14.16 -6.62
N SER A 222 23.44 -13.38 -7.70
CA SER A 222 24.51 -12.42 -8.00
C SER A 222 24.39 -11.10 -7.22
N GLY A 223 23.36 -10.95 -6.37
CA GLY A 223 23.06 -9.68 -5.71
C GLY A 223 22.62 -8.56 -6.65
N SER A 224 22.44 -8.87 -7.94
CA SER A 224 22.04 -7.94 -8.99
C SER A 224 20.51 -7.89 -9.06
N ARG A 225 19.88 -7.32 -8.02
CA ARG A 225 18.42 -7.11 -8.01
C ARG A 225 18.04 -6.03 -9.02
N SER A 226 17.48 -6.42 -10.16
CA SER A 226 16.85 -5.49 -11.11
C SER A 226 15.34 -5.45 -10.85
N GLY A 227 14.86 -4.38 -10.22
CA GLY A 227 13.45 -4.20 -9.83
C GLY A 227 13.33 -3.64 -8.40
N SER A 228 12.18 -3.03 -8.06
CA SER A 228 11.92 -2.31 -6.81
C SER A 228 11.75 -3.21 -5.57
N VAL A 229 12.53 -4.28 -5.46
CA VAL A 229 12.52 -5.18 -4.29
C VAL A 229 13.76 -4.92 -3.44
N SER A 230 13.85 -3.68 -2.94
CA SER A 230 14.73 -3.33 -1.84
C SER A 230 14.09 -3.77 -0.52
N GLN A 231 14.05 -5.07 -0.28
CA GLN A 231 13.97 -5.64 1.05
C GLN A 231 14.46 -7.10 0.95
N SER A 232 15.71 -7.33 1.36
CA SER A 232 16.04 -8.61 1.99
C SER A 232 15.14 -8.69 3.20
N ARG A 233 14.06 -9.47 3.12
CA ARG A 233 13.39 -9.93 4.33
C ARG A 233 14.04 -11.23 4.68
N ILE A 234 14.86 -11.17 5.73
CA ILE A 234 15.19 -12.34 6.52
C ILE A 234 13.84 -12.89 6.97
N SER A 235 13.41 -13.99 6.38
CA SER A 235 12.35 -14.79 6.95
C SER A 235 12.73 -15.08 8.39
N GLY A 236 11.88 -14.69 9.36
CA GLY A 236 12.00 -15.15 10.74
C GLY A 236 11.83 -16.68 10.84
N LEU A 237 11.42 -17.33 9.76
CA LEU A 237 11.35 -18.77 9.56
C LEU A 237 12.68 -19.22 8.94
N SER A 238 13.75 -19.18 9.73
CA SER A 238 15.01 -19.81 9.33
C SER A 238 14.83 -21.33 9.40
N ARG A 239 14.60 -21.98 8.25
CA ARG A 239 14.78 -23.42 8.18
C ARG A 239 16.26 -23.71 8.40
N SER A 240 16.56 -24.59 9.36
CA SER A 240 17.95 -24.92 9.72
C SER A 240 18.77 -25.59 8.61
N TRP A 241 18.15 -25.96 7.48
CA TRP A 241 18.77 -26.70 6.36
C TRP A 241 18.83 -25.88 5.06
N ILE A 242 18.34 -24.63 5.05
CA ILE A 242 18.43 -23.75 3.89
C ILE A 242 19.80 -23.09 3.85
N SER A 243 20.43 -23.14 2.67
CA SER A 243 21.84 -22.74 2.50
C SER A 243 22.04 -21.22 2.47
N ASP A 244 21.04 -20.43 2.04
CA ASP A 244 21.12 -18.96 2.04
C ASP A 244 19.74 -18.30 2.28
N PRO A 245 19.50 -17.70 3.46
CA PRO A 245 18.23 -17.04 3.77
C PRO A 245 17.96 -15.77 2.94
N ASN A 246 18.88 -15.31 2.09
CA ASN A 246 18.67 -14.15 1.22
C ASN A 246 17.99 -14.49 -0.12
N LEU A 247 17.78 -15.78 -0.40
CA LEU A 247 17.14 -16.27 -1.64
C LEU A 247 15.62 -16.42 -1.52
N TYR A 248 15.03 -15.80 -0.49
CA TYR A 248 13.59 -15.68 -0.37
C TYR A 248 13.06 -14.47 -1.14
N TYR A 249 11.92 -14.66 -1.79
CA TYR A 249 11.17 -13.61 -2.49
C TYR A 249 9.66 -13.89 -2.40
N TYR A 250 8.85 -12.86 -2.64
CA TYR A 250 7.40 -13.00 -2.69
C TYR A 250 6.96 -13.45 -4.09
N LEU A 251 5.88 -14.23 -4.18
CA LEU A 251 5.34 -14.61 -5.49
C LEU A 251 5.02 -13.39 -6.37
N SER A 252 4.62 -12.27 -5.79
CA SER A 252 4.41 -11.00 -6.48
C SER A 252 5.65 -10.47 -7.19
N ASP A 253 6.86 -10.79 -6.70
CA ASP A 253 8.13 -10.30 -7.25
C ASP A 253 8.42 -10.90 -8.64
N LEU A 254 7.72 -11.97 -9.01
CA LEU A 254 7.79 -12.56 -10.37
C LEU A 254 6.99 -11.78 -11.40
N TYR A 255 6.15 -10.85 -10.97
CA TYR A 255 5.29 -10.06 -11.83
C TYR A 255 5.72 -8.59 -11.82
N PRO A 256 5.35 -7.81 -12.86
CA PRO A 256 5.50 -6.36 -12.80
C PRO A 256 4.76 -5.79 -11.58
N SER A 257 5.34 -4.81 -10.89
CA SER A 257 4.70 -4.12 -9.76
C SER A 257 3.33 -3.52 -10.17
N PHE A 258 3.24 -3.01 -11.40
CA PHE A 258 2.04 -2.39 -11.95
C PHE A 258 1.73 -2.84 -13.37
N ILE A 259 0.43 -3.01 -13.65
CA ILE A 259 -0.11 -3.22 -15.01
C ILE A 259 -1.11 -2.12 -15.38
N GLY A 260 -1.48 -2.03 -16.65
CA GLY A 260 -2.52 -1.11 -17.11
C GLY A 260 -3.92 -1.53 -16.70
N LEU A 261 -4.86 -0.59 -16.79
CA LEU A 261 -6.27 -0.87 -16.48
C LEU A 261 -6.88 -1.91 -17.41
N ARG A 262 -6.46 -1.96 -18.67
CA ARG A 262 -6.99 -2.91 -19.65
C ARG A 262 -6.66 -4.33 -19.22
N GLU A 263 -5.38 -4.60 -18.94
CA GLU A 263 -4.91 -5.90 -18.49
C GLU A 263 -5.57 -6.31 -17.17
N ALA A 264 -5.71 -5.38 -16.22
CA ALA A 264 -6.42 -5.64 -14.98
C ALA A 264 -7.91 -5.97 -15.20
N ALA A 265 -8.59 -5.24 -16.10
CA ALA A 265 -9.99 -5.49 -16.44
C ALA A 265 -10.19 -6.86 -17.09
N ASP A 266 -9.27 -7.25 -17.97
CA ASP A 266 -9.26 -8.58 -18.61
C ASP A 266 -9.11 -9.69 -17.55
N VAL A 267 -8.17 -9.56 -16.61
CA VAL A 267 -8.01 -10.49 -15.48
C VAL A 267 -9.27 -10.53 -14.60
N MET A 268 -9.91 -9.38 -14.38
CA MET A 268 -11.15 -9.27 -13.63
C MET A 268 -12.37 -9.85 -14.37
N GLY A 269 -12.28 -10.12 -15.67
CA GLY A 269 -13.38 -10.59 -16.50
C GLY A 269 -14.43 -9.51 -16.79
N ILE A 270 -14.02 -8.23 -16.84
CA ILE A 270 -14.91 -7.10 -17.12
C ILE A 270 -14.38 -6.26 -18.29
N ALA A 271 -15.26 -5.54 -18.97
CA ALA A 271 -14.82 -4.57 -19.98
C ALA A 271 -14.05 -3.41 -19.34
N GLU A 272 -13.00 -2.91 -20.03
CA GLU A 272 -12.21 -1.74 -19.60
C GLU A 272 -13.09 -0.50 -19.31
N SER A 273 -14.14 -0.29 -20.12
CA SER A 273 -15.10 0.80 -19.91
C SER A 273 -15.91 0.67 -18.61
N ALA A 274 -16.21 -0.56 -18.17
CA ALA A 274 -16.84 -0.85 -16.89
C ALA A 274 -15.87 -0.60 -15.73
N ALA A 275 -14.61 -1.04 -15.86
CA ALA A 275 -13.56 -0.75 -14.89
C ALA A 275 -13.38 0.78 -14.68
N HIS A 276 -13.35 1.56 -15.77
CA HIS A 276 -13.32 3.02 -15.71
C HIS A 276 -14.53 3.63 -14.99
N ARG A 277 -15.73 3.06 -15.15
CA ARG A 277 -16.92 3.52 -14.42
C ARG A 277 -16.81 3.24 -12.93
N LEU A 278 -16.36 2.04 -12.55
CA LEU A 278 -16.15 1.66 -11.15
C LEU A 278 -15.12 2.56 -10.46
N ILE A 279 -13.98 2.83 -11.12
CA ILE A 279 -12.96 3.75 -10.58
C ILE A 279 -13.55 5.14 -10.36
N ARG A 280 -14.28 5.67 -11.35
CA ARG A 280 -14.91 7.00 -11.23
C ARG A 280 -15.98 7.06 -10.15
N ALA A 281 -16.68 5.96 -9.89
CA ALA A 281 -17.66 5.84 -8.82
C ALA A 281 -17.02 5.59 -7.44
N GLY A 282 -15.71 5.29 -7.38
CA GLY A 282 -15.05 4.86 -6.13
C GLY A 282 -15.46 3.46 -5.69
N GLN A 283 -15.97 2.64 -6.60
CA GLN A 283 -16.46 1.28 -6.38
C GLN A 283 -15.51 0.20 -6.93
N PHE A 284 -14.35 0.61 -7.46
CA PHE A 284 -13.34 -0.35 -7.89
C PHE A 284 -12.77 -1.06 -6.66
N PRO A 285 -12.56 -2.39 -6.70
CA PRO A 285 -12.32 -3.20 -5.50
C PRO A 285 -10.97 -2.93 -4.83
N PHE A 286 -10.04 -2.29 -5.51
CA PHE A 286 -8.76 -1.86 -4.97
C PHE A 286 -8.36 -0.50 -5.54
N PRO A 287 -7.38 0.21 -4.93
CA PRO A 287 -6.96 1.51 -5.43
C PRO A 287 -6.39 1.45 -6.85
N ALA A 288 -6.67 2.47 -7.66
CA ALA A 288 -6.13 2.61 -9.01
C ALA A 288 -5.34 3.91 -9.12
N ALA A 289 -4.04 3.82 -9.36
CA ALA A 289 -3.18 4.99 -9.53
C ALA A 289 -3.38 5.56 -10.92
N ARG A 290 -3.64 6.86 -11.02
CA ARG A 290 -3.75 7.50 -12.34
C ARG A 290 -2.35 7.77 -12.90
N ALA A 291 -2.07 7.29 -14.11
CA ALA A 291 -0.80 7.53 -14.82
C ALA A 291 -1.08 8.09 -16.22
N GLY A 292 -0.78 9.38 -16.41
CA GLY A 292 -1.06 10.07 -17.68
C GLY A 292 -2.55 10.05 -18.05
N ARG A 293 -2.89 9.41 -19.17
CA ARG A 293 -4.28 9.28 -19.65
C ARG A 293 -5.00 8.03 -19.12
N GLY A 294 -4.28 7.09 -18.51
CA GLY A 294 -4.82 5.82 -18.03
C GLY A 294 -4.71 5.63 -16.52
N TYR A 295 -4.93 4.39 -16.09
CA TYR A 295 -4.71 3.94 -14.72
C TYR A 295 -3.69 2.80 -14.70
N LYS A 296 -2.87 2.79 -13.66
CA LYS A 296 -1.97 1.71 -13.27
C LYS A 296 -2.56 1.01 -12.04
N ILE A 297 -2.52 -0.31 -12.09
CA ILE A 297 -3.08 -1.21 -11.09
C ILE A 297 -1.94 -2.02 -10.49
N SER A 298 -1.86 -2.08 -9.16
CA SER A 298 -0.91 -2.95 -8.47
C SER A 298 -1.26 -4.41 -8.75
N VAL A 299 -0.28 -5.19 -9.21
CA VAL A 299 -0.47 -6.63 -9.43
C VAL A 299 -0.74 -7.35 -8.13
N LYS A 300 -0.09 -6.95 -7.04
CA LYS A 300 -0.35 -7.53 -5.72
C LYS A 300 -1.77 -7.28 -5.23
N ALA A 301 -2.31 -6.07 -5.43
CA ALA A 301 -3.70 -5.78 -5.11
C ALA A 301 -4.68 -6.63 -5.96
N LEU A 302 -4.33 -6.86 -7.23
CA LEU A 302 -5.09 -7.73 -8.12
C LEU A 302 -5.01 -9.22 -7.72
N MET A 303 -3.84 -9.70 -7.31
CA MET A 303 -3.63 -11.04 -6.76
C MET A 303 -4.51 -11.25 -5.52
N HIS A 304 -4.46 -10.30 -4.58
CA HIS A 304 -5.31 -10.33 -3.39
C HIS A 304 -6.80 -10.36 -3.76
N PHE A 305 -7.25 -9.53 -4.71
CA PHE A 305 -8.64 -9.57 -5.20
C PHE A 305 -9.03 -10.91 -5.82
N LYS A 306 -8.08 -11.62 -6.44
CA LYS A 306 -8.27 -12.97 -7.00
C LYS A 306 -8.06 -14.09 -5.99
N ASN A 307 -7.85 -13.77 -4.71
CA ASN A 307 -7.49 -14.72 -3.66
C ASN A 307 -6.24 -15.55 -4.01
N ILE A 308 -5.31 -14.96 -4.74
CA ILE A 308 -4.00 -15.55 -5.01
C ILE A 308 -3.08 -15.14 -3.86
N PRO A 309 -2.61 -16.09 -3.03
CA PRO A 309 -1.75 -15.77 -1.90
C PRO A 309 -0.38 -15.29 -2.40
N ASP A 310 0.12 -14.23 -1.78
CA ASP A 310 1.47 -13.73 -2.01
C ASP A 310 2.45 -14.44 -1.08
N ALA A 311 2.70 -15.71 -1.38
CA ALA A 311 3.53 -16.57 -0.54
C ALA A 311 5.01 -16.18 -0.64
N ILE A 312 5.72 -16.29 0.48
CA ILE A 312 7.19 -16.25 0.49
C ILE A 312 7.69 -17.60 -0.04
N ILE A 313 8.61 -17.56 -1.00
CA ILE A 313 9.13 -18.75 -1.68
C ILE A 313 10.66 -18.69 -1.75
N HIS A 314 11.28 -19.84 -1.59
CA HIS A 314 12.72 -20.02 -1.71
C HIS A 314 13.09 -20.45 -3.13
N VAL A 315 14.20 -19.93 -3.68
CA VAL A 315 14.70 -20.28 -5.01
C VAL A 315 14.83 -21.79 -5.20
N ASP A 316 15.47 -22.49 -4.25
CA ASP A 316 15.75 -23.93 -4.38
C ASP A 316 14.45 -24.77 -4.49
N ASP A 317 13.42 -24.43 -3.71
CA ASP A 317 12.13 -25.13 -3.74
C ASP A 317 11.48 -25.00 -5.13
N VAL A 318 11.55 -23.80 -5.72
CA VAL A 318 11.04 -23.50 -7.05
C VAL A 318 11.83 -24.24 -8.14
N GLU A 319 13.16 -24.28 -8.04
CA GLU A 319 13.98 -25.02 -8.99
C GLU A 319 13.75 -26.54 -8.91
N ASN A 320 13.62 -27.09 -7.69
CA ASN A 320 13.29 -28.50 -7.47
C ASN A 320 11.95 -28.88 -8.10
N GLY A 321 10.93 -28.04 -7.91
CA GLY A 321 9.62 -28.25 -8.52
C GLY A 321 9.64 -28.25 -10.05
N ALA A 322 10.42 -27.35 -10.65
CA ALA A 322 10.59 -27.30 -12.10
C ALA A 322 11.35 -28.51 -12.64
N LEU A 323 12.42 -28.94 -11.95
CA LEU A 323 13.16 -30.16 -12.29
C LEU A 323 12.23 -31.38 -12.30
N HIS A 324 11.42 -31.53 -11.24
CA HIS A 324 10.43 -32.60 -11.17
C HIS A 324 9.41 -32.56 -12.33
N ALA A 325 8.87 -31.38 -12.66
CA ALA A 325 7.94 -31.23 -13.77
C ALA A 325 8.56 -31.48 -15.15
N SER A 326 9.86 -31.23 -15.30
CA SER A 326 10.60 -31.51 -16.55
C SER A 326 10.97 -32.99 -16.74
N GLY A 327 10.68 -33.85 -15.74
CA GLY A 327 11.05 -35.26 -15.75
C GLY A 327 12.51 -35.54 -15.37
N GLY A 328 13.20 -34.53 -14.84
CA GLY A 328 14.54 -34.68 -14.27
C GLY A 328 14.47 -35.47 -12.96
N ARG A 329 15.16 -36.61 -12.91
CA ARG A 329 15.55 -37.32 -11.70
C ARG A 329 17.06 -37.19 -11.53
#